data_AF-C5ZV61-F1
#
_entry.id   AF-C5ZV61-F1
#
_cell.length_a   1.000
_cell.length_b   1.000
_cell.length_c   1.000
_cell.angle_alpha   90.00
_cell.angle_beta   90.00
_cell.angle_gamma   90.00
#
_symmetry.space_group_name_H-M   'P 1'
#
loop_
_entity.id
_entity.type
_entity.pdbx_description
1 polymer ?
#
loop_
_entity_poly.entity_id
_entity_poly.type
_entity_poly.pdbx_seq_one_letter_code
_entity_poly.pdbx_strand_id
1 'polypeptide(L)'
;MKKKGVQISVNEIVEVAFGTLLNQPSISFFNQICDDVEKIKKGDLFVVKDPKDIQKAINLGAFGILFSGEIAMEDSEVAWISVENLEESLLRILRHYLIINNKILYSLNNEEYELSHQILIPKKNFAYCEGSLVELIAFVLENGEFAYILYHNQDKIKFEKLPQFQQEIKALDTQKIPDESLPFATNSFSLFGIKIFYQSTDYSLPLPKLFIQPLARVIKFAEEHFLNVDLEKLEGISSFKPLYLDERGFISKPGATNKVVLTCVEIHLYEQFLAYFSMYAKWAKLMLFIPKIYQELFTPYAEVKTYETKEELFSLVLMQKYNFALVFGVNLEEFEERFSAKEKEQNLFDLLDETKN
;
A
#
# COMPACT_ATOMS: atom_id res chain seq x y z
N MET A 1 -2.25 30.92 -19.02
CA MET A 1 -2.67 30.01 -20.12
C MET A 1 -3.16 28.72 -19.48
N LYS A 2 -4.43 28.34 -19.67
CA LYS A 2 -4.94 27.04 -19.18
C LYS A 2 -4.22 25.93 -19.96
N LYS A 3 -3.50 25.03 -19.27
CA LYS A 3 -2.96 23.81 -19.88
C LYS A 3 -4.11 23.09 -20.59
N LYS A 4 -4.06 22.92 -21.91
CA LYS A 4 -4.98 22.02 -22.61
C LYS A 4 -4.70 20.62 -22.07
N GLY A 5 -5.69 19.99 -21.45
CA GLY A 5 -5.61 18.58 -21.08
C GLY A 5 -5.43 17.71 -22.33
N VAL A 6 -4.88 16.51 -22.16
CA VAL A 6 -4.87 15.49 -23.22
C VAL A 6 -6.32 15.20 -23.59
N GLN A 7 -6.65 15.27 -24.89
CA GLN A 7 -7.96 14.86 -25.40
C GLN A 7 -7.83 13.44 -25.94
N ILE A 8 -8.67 12.55 -25.45
CA ILE A 8 -8.69 11.12 -25.77
C ILE A 8 -9.67 10.93 -26.91
N SER A 9 -9.26 10.41 -28.07
CA SER A 9 -10.23 10.20 -29.17
C SER A 9 -11.11 8.98 -28.90
N VAL A 10 -12.40 9.05 -29.29
CA VAL A 10 -13.29 7.87 -29.25
C VAL A 10 -12.70 6.71 -30.05
N ASN A 11 -12.25 6.98 -31.27
CA ASN A 11 -11.69 5.94 -32.15
C ASN A 11 -10.41 5.34 -31.56
N GLU A 12 -9.56 6.16 -30.97
CA GLU A 12 -8.34 5.71 -30.29
C GLU A 12 -8.68 4.73 -29.15
N ILE A 13 -9.67 5.05 -28.32
CA ILE A 13 -10.10 4.14 -27.25
C ILE A 13 -10.66 2.83 -27.82
N VAL A 14 -11.53 2.91 -28.83
CA VAL A 14 -12.11 1.73 -29.49
C VAL A 14 -11.00 0.83 -30.05
N GLU A 15 -10.03 1.40 -30.76
CA GLU A 15 -8.91 0.65 -31.35
C GLU A 15 -7.98 0.05 -30.29
N VAL A 16 -7.55 0.84 -29.30
CA VAL A 16 -6.60 0.39 -28.27
C VAL A 16 -7.22 -0.64 -27.33
N ALA A 17 -8.50 -0.45 -26.97
CA ALA A 17 -9.22 -1.39 -26.12
C ALA A 17 -9.57 -2.71 -26.83
N PHE A 18 -9.48 -2.76 -28.17
CA PHE A 18 -10.18 -3.75 -29.00
C PHE A 18 -11.68 -3.79 -28.69
N GLY A 19 -12.27 -2.60 -28.57
CA GLY A 19 -13.69 -2.43 -28.37
C GLY A 19 -14.49 -2.43 -29.67
N THR A 20 -15.80 -2.59 -29.54
CA THR A 20 -16.78 -2.34 -30.60
C THR A 20 -17.62 -1.14 -30.20
N LEU A 21 -17.62 -0.10 -31.04
CA LEU A 21 -18.52 1.02 -30.90
C LEU A 21 -19.92 0.61 -31.40
N LEU A 22 -20.91 0.61 -30.52
CA LEU A 22 -22.25 0.07 -30.81
C LEU A 22 -23.20 1.09 -31.46
N ASN A 23 -22.83 2.37 -31.50
CA ASN A 23 -23.64 3.44 -32.06
C ASN A 23 -22.79 4.47 -32.85
N GLN A 24 -23.44 5.53 -33.33
CA GLN A 24 -22.79 6.66 -34.00
C GLN A 24 -22.93 7.93 -33.13
N PRO A 25 -22.09 8.09 -32.10
CA PRO A 25 -22.19 9.21 -31.18
C PRO A 25 -21.77 10.52 -31.85
N SER A 26 -22.33 11.64 -31.38
CA SER A 26 -22.02 12.99 -31.90
C SER A 26 -20.69 13.56 -31.37
N ILE A 27 -20.04 12.86 -30.44
CA ILE A 27 -18.80 13.28 -29.77
C ILE A 27 -17.58 12.63 -30.42
N SER A 28 -16.44 13.30 -30.38
CA SER A 28 -15.18 12.79 -30.97
C SER A 28 -14.06 12.60 -29.95
N PHE A 29 -14.21 13.15 -28.75
CA PHE A 29 -13.18 13.12 -27.70
C PHE A 29 -13.78 13.01 -26.30
N PHE A 30 -13.01 12.39 -25.41
CA PHE A 30 -13.19 12.41 -23.96
C PHE A 30 -12.13 13.31 -23.31
N ASN A 31 -12.47 13.89 -22.16
CA ASN A 31 -11.57 14.72 -21.38
C ASN A 31 -10.69 13.89 -20.44
N GLN A 32 -11.25 12.84 -19.85
CA GLN A 32 -10.65 11.93 -18.88
C GLN A 32 -11.37 10.57 -18.90
N ILE A 33 -10.85 9.62 -18.13
CA ILE A 33 -11.49 8.35 -17.80
C ILE A 33 -11.83 8.31 -16.31
N CYS A 34 -12.97 7.73 -15.95
CA CYS A 34 -13.43 7.64 -14.55
C CYS A 34 -14.21 6.33 -14.33
N ASP A 35 -14.12 5.75 -13.15
CA ASP A 35 -14.87 4.57 -12.71
C ASP A 35 -15.72 4.82 -11.46
N ASP A 36 -15.63 6.01 -10.87
CA ASP A 36 -16.42 6.47 -9.74
C ASP A 36 -17.51 7.41 -10.24
N VAL A 37 -18.76 6.97 -10.13
CA VAL A 37 -19.93 7.71 -10.60
C VAL A 37 -20.06 9.09 -9.94
N GLU A 38 -19.60 9.24 -8.70
CA GLU A 38 -19.69 10.52 -7.97
C GLU A 38 -18.64 11.54 -8.43
N LYS A 39 -17.56 11.09 -9.09
CA LYS A 39 -16.46 11.93 -9.57
C LYS A 39 -16.60 12.34 -11.04
N ILE A 40 -17.62 11.86 -11.74
CA ILE A 40 -17.84 12.13 -13.17
C ILE A 40 -17.94 13.63 -13.43
N LYS A 41 -17.21 14.06 -14.46
CA LYS A 41 -17.33 15.40 -15.03
C LYS A 41 -17.84 15.31 -16.46
N LYS A 42 -18.43 16.42 -16.90
CA LYS A 42 -18.90 16.54 -18.28
C LYS A 42 -17.76 16.27 -19.25
N GLY A 43 -17.96 15.29 -20.13
CA GLY A 43 -16.98 14.90 -21.14
C GLY A 43 -16.11 13.70 -20.79
N ASP A 44 -16.35 13.04 -19.66
CA ASP A 44 -15.57 11.88 -19.26
C ASP A 44 -16.05 10.59 -19.95
N LEU A 45 -15.12 9.64 -20.08
CA LEU A 45 -15.42 8.25 -20.38
C LEU A 45 -15.63 7.49 -19.06
N PHE A 46 -16.83 6.95 -18.84
CA PHE A 46 -17.14 6.16 -17.66
C PHE A 46 -16.87 4.67 -17.88
N VAL A 47 -16.14 4.04 -16.97
CA VAL A 47 -15.84 2.61 -16.96
C VAL A 47 -16.81 1.91 -16.01
N VAL A 48 -17.61 0.99 -16.55
CA VAL A 48 -18.69 0.37 -15.79
C VAL A 48 -18.15 -0.73 -14.86
N LYS A 49 -18.32 -0.53 -13.55
CA LYS A 49 -18.14 -1.55 -12.52
C LYS A 49 -19.46 -2.19 -12.10
N ASP A 50 -20.48 -1.37 -11.86
CA ASP A 50 -21.87 -1.79 -11.63
C ASP A 50 -22.77 -1.18 -12.72
N PRO A 51 -23.50 -1.98 -13.51
CA PRO A 51 -24.44 -1.48 -14.51
C PRO A 51 -25.48 -0.49 -13.97
N LYS A 52 -25.79 -0.52 -12.67
CA LYS A 52 -26.75 0.41 -12.04
C LYS A 52 -26.27 1.87 -12.07
N ASP A 53 -24.97 2.09 -12.18
CA ASP A 53 -24.39 3.43 -12.15
C ASP A 53 -24.46 4.15 -13.51
N ILE A 54 -24.75 3.42 -14.58
CA ILE A 54 -24.71 3.95 -15.96
C ILE A 54 -25.67 5.12 -16.14
N GLN A 55 -26.92 4.99 -15.71
CA GLN A 55 -27.90 6.06 -15.89
C GLN A 55 -27.48 7.32 -15.12
N LYS A 56 -26.92 7.14 -13.93
CA LYS A 56 -26.40 8.23 -13.13
C LYS A 56 -25.17 8.87 -13.80
N ALA A 57 -24.29 8.07 -14.37
CA ALA A 57 -23.11 8.55 -15.10
C ALA A 57 -23.47 9.42 -16.30
N ILE A 58 -24.44 8.99 -17.10
CA ILE A 58 -24.97 9.76 -18.24
C ILE A 58 -25.57 11.08 -17.76
N ASN A 59 -26.41 11.04 -16.72
CA ASN A 59 -27.03 12.23 -16.14
C ASN A 59 -25.99 13.25 -15.61
N LEU A 60 -24.83 12.78 -15.14
CA LEU A 60 -23.71 13.61 -14.68
C LEU A 60 -22.81 14.10 -15.84
N GLY A 61 -23.08 13.68 -17.07
CA GLY A 61 -22.44 14.19 -18.28
C GLY A 61 -21.31 13.32 -18.83
N ALA A 62 -21.29 12.03 -18.53
CA ALA A 62 -20.42 11.08 -19.23
C ALA A 62 -20.71 11.12 -20.74
N PHE A 63 -19.65 11.25 -21.55
CA PHE A 63 -19.77 11.26 -23.02
C PHE A 63 -19.58 9.87 -23.63
N GLY A 64 -19.06 8.92 -22.85
CA GLY A 64 -18.92 7.54 -23.28
C GLY A 64 -19.04 6.57 -22.11
N ILE A 65 -19.43 5.35 -22.44
CA ILE A 65 -19.56 4.22 -21.51
C ILE A 65 -18.70 3.09 -22.07
N LEU A 66 -17.69 2.68 -21.30
CA LEU A 66 -16.86 1.50 -21.56
C LEU A 66 -17.33 0.35 -20.66
N PHE A 67 -17.73 -0.77 -21.26
CA PHE A 67 -18.32 -1.89 -20.52
C PHE A 67 -18.02 -3.25 -21.16
N SER A 68 -18.20 -4.32 -20.39
CA SER A 68 -18.20 -5.70 -20.89
C SER A 68 -19.55 -6.37 -20.64
N GLY A 69 -19.97 -7.25 -21.55
CA GLY A 69 -21.27 -7.92 -21.51
C GLY A 69 -22.37 -7.16 -22.23
N GLU A 70 -23.63 -7.48 -21.94
CA GLU A 70 -24.81 -6.87 -22.56
C GLU A 70 -25.40 -5.78 -21.67
N ILE A 71 -25.62 -4.58 -22.25
CA ILE A 71 -26.21 -3.43 -21.55
C ILE A 71 -27.22 -2.75 -22.47
N ALA A 72 -28.34 -2.29 -21.89
CA ALA A 72 -29.34 -1.51 -22.61
C ALA A 72 -28.83 -0.09 -22.86
N MET A 73 -28.82 0.31 -24.14
CA MET A 73 -28.41 1.66 -24.55
C MET A 73 -29.61 2.60 -24.53
N GLU A 74 -29.58 3.64 -23.70
CA GLU A 74 -30.69 4.58 -23.53
C GLU A 74 -30.47 5.93 -24.22
N ASP A 75 -29.20 6.30 -24.48
CA ASP A 75 -28.82 7.60 -25.05
C ASP A 75 -27.97 7.42 -26.33
N SER A 76 -28.46 7.90 -27.48
CA SER A 76 -27.78 7.79 -28.76
C SER A 76 -26.59 8.74 -28.94
N GLU A 77 -26.50 9.80 -28.14
CA GLU A 77 -25.42 10.80 -28.22
C GLU A 77 -24.14 10.34 -27.50
N VAL A 78 -24.29 9.46 -26.51
CA VAL A 78 -23.21 8.87 -25.72
C VAL A 78 -22.50 7.78 -26.53
N ALA A 79 -21.17 7.72 -26.48
CA ALA A 79 -20.41 6.64 -27.12
C ALA A 79 -20.49 5.33 -26.32
N TRP A 80 -21.11 4.29 -26.88
CA TRP A 80 -21.21 2.98 -26.23
C TRP A 80 -20.14 2.04 -26.75
N ILE A 81 -19.13 1.77 -25.92
CA ILE A 81 -17.96 0.97 -26.28
C ILE A 81 -18.01 -0.35 -25.50
N SER A 82 -18.27 -1.44 -26.21
CA SER A 82 -18.29 -2.79 -25.64
C SER A 82 -16.93 -3.47 -25.82
N VAL A 83 -16.43 -4.13 -24.78
CA VAL A 83 -15.20 -4.93 -24.79
C VAL A 83 -15.44 -6.32 -24.23
N GLU A 84 -14.63 -7.29 -24.64
CA GLU A 84 -14.73 -8.67 -24.13
C GLU A 84 -14.33 -8.77 -22.65
N ASN A 85 -13.23 -8.09 -22.29
CA ASN A 85 -12.70 -8.07 -20.93
C ASN A 85 -12.26 -6.65 -20.55
N LEU A 86 -12.91 -6.06 -19.53
CA LEU A 86 -12.63 -4.71 -19.07
C LEU A 86 -11.20 -4.54 -18.56
N GLU A 87 -10.71 -5.46 -17.72
CA GLU A 87 -9.36 -5.38 -17.13
C GLU A 87 -8.29 -5.40 -18.22
N GLU A 88 -8.37 -6.34 -19.17
CA GLU A 88 -7.40 -6.43 -20.27
C GLU A 88 -7.44 -5.19 -21.17
N SER A 89 -8.63 -4.68 -21.45
CA SER A 89 -8.83 -3.47 -22.25
C SER A 89 -8.22 -2.24 -21.58
N LEU A 90 -8.44 -2.09 -20.27
CA LEU A 90 -7.85 -1.01 -19.47
C LEU A 90 -6.32 -1.11 -19.43
N LEU A 91 -5.74 -2.32 -19.32
CA LEU A 91 -4.30 -2.49 -19.38
C LEU A 91 -3.71 -2.09 -20.74
N ARG A 92 -4.43 -2.36 -21.84
CA ARG A 92 -4.03 -1.89 -23.18
C ARG A 92 -4.07 -0.37 -23.28
N ILE A 93 -5.12 0.26 -22.74
CA ILE A 93 -5.26 1.72 -22.67
C ILE A 93 -4.11 2.33 -21.85
N LEU A 94 -3.86 1.82 -20.65
CA LEU A 94 -2.74 2.24 -19.80
C LEU A 94 -1.42 2.20 -20.56
N ARG A 95 -1.13 1.04 -21.16
CA ARG A 95 0.10 0.79 -21.91
C ARG A 95 0.28 1.79 -23.05
N HIS A 96 -0.77 1.98 -23.86
CA HIS A 96 -0.75 2.93 -24.97
C HIS A 96 -0.38 4.33 -24.49
N TYR A 97 -1.02 4.80 -23.42
CA TYR A 97 -0.75 6.13 -22.87
C TYR A 97 0.60 6.25 -22.18
N LEU A 98 1.18 5.18 -21.64
CA LEU A 98 2.58 5.18 -21.19
C LEU A 98 3.55 5.36 -22.37
N ILE A 99 3.32 4.65 -23.48
CA ILE A 99 4.17 4.70 -24.68
C ILE A 99 4.14 6.09 -25.33
N ILE A 100 2.95 6.62 -25.64
CA ILE A 100 2.87 7.91 -26.35
C ILE A 100 3.37 9.09 -25.51
N ASN A 101 3.26 8.98 -24.18
CA ASN A 101 3.77 9.99 -23.26
C ASN A 101 5.22 9.74 -22.83
N ASN A 102 5.87 8.69 -23.35
CA ASN A 102 7.24 8.29 -23.00
C ASN A 102 7.46 8.18 -21.48
N LYS A 103 6.52 7.54 -20.78
CA LYS A 103 6.54 7.31 -19.33
C LYS A 103 6.83 5.83 -19.04
N ILE A 104 7.55 5.56 -17.96
CA ILE A 104 7.79 4.21 -17.44
C ILE A 104 7.13 4.08 -16.08
N LEU A 105 6.25 3.10 -15.94
CA LEU A 105 5.59 2.70 -14.72
C LEU A 105 6.43 1.65 -13.99
N TYR A 106 6.71 1.89 -12.72
CA TYR A 106 7.26 0.92 -11.79
C TYR A 106 6.18 0.54 -10.78
N SER A 107 5.78 -0.73 -10.80
CA SER A 107 4.89 -1.33 -9.80
C SER A 107 5.71 -1.72 -8.57
N LEU A 108 5.36 -1.14 -7.41
CA LEU A 108 6.01 -1.39 -6.13
C LEU A 108 5.06 -2.18 -5.21
N ASN A 109 5.62 -3.03 -4.35
CA ASN A 109 4.86 -3.54 -3.20
C ASN A 109 4.73 -2.47 -2.11
N ASN A 110 3.94 -2.78 -1.07
CA ASN A 110 3.63 -1.84 0.01
C ASN A 110 4.89 -1.31 0.71
N GLU A 111 5.83 -2.20 1.07
CA GLU A 111 7.07 -1.81 1.75
C GLU A 111 7.96 -0.94 0.88
N GLU A 112 8.15 -1.30 -0.40
CA GLU A 112 8.94 -0.49 -1.35
C GLU A 112 8.31 0.88 -1.57
N TYR A 113 6.99 0.93 -1.72
CA TYR A 113 6.28 2.18 -1.96
C TYR A 113 6.43 3.12 -0.76
N GLU A 114 6.19 2.62 0.45
CA GLU A 114 6.34 3.39 1.70
C GLU A 114 7.80 3.86 1.90
N LEU A 115 8.77 2.95 1.75
CA LEU A 115 10.20 3.30 1.87
C LEU A 115 10.60 4.37 0.86
N SER A 116 10.14 4.23 -0.39
CA SER A 116 10.48 5.19 -1.44
C SER A 116 9.94 6.59 -1.13
N HIS A 117 8.71 6.70 -0.61
CA HIS A 117 8.11 7.99 -0.23
C HIS A 117 8.92 8.70 0.85
N GLN A 118 9.51 7.95 1.78
CA GLN A 118 10.30 8.51 2.87
C GLN A 118 11.69 8.95 2.39
N ILE A 119 12.38 8.10 1.62
CA ILE A 119 13.82 8.28 1.36
C ILE A 119 14.14 8.94 0.01
N LEU A 120 13.25 8.87 -0.98
CA LEU A 120 13.50 9.50 -2.28
C LEU A 120 13.19 10.99 -2.20
N ILE A 121 14.18 11.82 -2.51
CA ILE A 121 13.97 13.27 -2.54
C ILE A 121 13.13 13.60 -3.78
N PRO A 122 11.96 14.26 -3.63
CA PRO A 122 11.11 14.62 -4.76
C PRO A 122 11.89 15.42 -5.81
N LYS A 123 11.88 14.90 -7.04
CA LYS A 123 12.40 15.58 -8.23
C LYS A 123 11.28 15.59 -9.27
N LYS A 124 11.37 16.51 -10.23
CA LYS A 124 10.37 16.58 -11.32
C LYS A 124 10.28 15.31 -12.16
N ASN A 125 11.29 14.45 -12.15
CA ASN A 125 11.43 13.31 -13.06
C ASN A 125 10.61 12.07 -12.69
N PHE A 126 10.07 11.98 -11.46
CA PHE A 126 9.18 10.90 -11.07
C PHE A 126 7.96 11.43 -10.32
N ALA A 127 6.89 10.63 -10.30
CA ALA A 127 5.70 10.93 -9.51
C ALA A 127 5.10 9.65 -8.92
N TYR A 128 4.38 9.82 -7.81
CA TYR A 128 3.69 8.75 -7.12
C TYR A 128 2.24 8.65 -7.56
N CYS A 129 1.76 7.42 -7.68
CA CYS A 129 0.36 7.12 -7.95
C CYS A 129 -0.07 5.93 -7.09
N GLU A 130 -1.29 6.01 -6.59
CA GLU A 130 -1.96 4.96 -5.82
C GLU A 130 -3.44 4.98 -6.21
N GLY A 131 -4.07 3.81 -6.17
CA GLY A 131 -5.49 3.67 -6.50
C GLY A 131 -5.75 2.64 -7.59
N SER A 132 -6.94 2.72 -8.18
CA SER A 132 -7.41 1.74 -9.17
C SER A 132 -6.65 1.84 -10.49
N LEU A 133 -6.78 0.82 -11.35
CA LEU A 133 -6.26 0.88 -12.72
C LEU A 133 -6.79 2.09 -13.51
N VAL A 134 -8.03 2.50 -13.26
CA VAL A 134 -8.64 3.67 -13.94
C VAL A 134 -8.05 4.97 -13.40
N GLU A 135 -7.83 5.07 -12.09
CA GLU A 135 -7.14 6.22 -11.48
C GLU A 135 -5.69 6.33 -11.98
N LEU A 136 -5.00 5.20 -12.18
CA LEU A 136 -3.67 5.17 -12.80
C LEU A 136 -3.69 5.64 -14.26
N ILE A 137 -4.67 5.23 -15.06
CA ILE A 137 -4.81 5.71 -16.44
C ILE A 137 -5.07 7.22 -16.46
N ALA A 138 -5.99 7.71 -15.63
CA ALA A 138 -6.26 9.13 -15.49
C ALA A 138 -4.97 9.90 -15.11
N PHE A 139 -4.20 9.38 -14.14
CA PHE A 139 -2.92 9.95 -13.74
C PHE A 139 -1.88 9.98 -14.88
N VAL A 140 -1.81 8.94 -15.70
CA VAL A 140 -0.91 8.89 -16.86
C VAL A 140 -1.31 9.93 -17.91
N LEU A 141 -2.61 10.15 -18.12
CA LEU A 141 -3.18 11.14 -19.04
C LEU A 141 -2.98 12.58 -18.56
N GLU A 142 -2.78 12.80 -17.27
CA GLU A 142 -2.46 14.12 -16.75
C GLU A 142 -1.08 14.62 -17.23
N ASN A 143 -1.04 15.90 -17.62
CA ASN A 143 0.14 16.57 -18.13
C ASN A 143 1.14 16.90 -17.00
N GLY A 144 1.95 15.91 -16.62
CA GLY A 144 3.10 16.03 -15.72
C GLY A 144 4.45 15.92 -16.45
N GLU A 145 5.44 16.68 -15.99
CA GLU A 145 6.83 16.66 -16.52
C GLU A 145 7.67 15.53 -15.88
N PHE A 146 7.09 14.35 -15.66
CA PHE A 146 7.78 13.20 -15.07
C PHE A 146 7.93 12.06 -16.09
N ALA A 147 9.07 11.37 -16.03
CA ALA A 147 9.38 10.22 -16.87
C ALA A 147 9.02 8.89 -16.18
N TYR A 148 9.05 8.86 -14.84
CA TYR A 148 8.81 7.66 -14.06
C TYR A 148 7.57 7.78 -13.20
N ILE A 149 6.79 6.72 -13.10
CA ILE A 149 5.65 6.61 -12.20
C ILE A 149 5.94 5.50 -11.21
N LEU A 150 5.92 5.80 -9.92
CA LEU A 150 6.00 4.82 -8.86
C LEU A 150 4.57 4.52 -8.41
N TYR A 151 4.09 3.32 -8.71
CA TYR A 151 2.70 2.91 -8.49
C TYR A 151 2.59 1.86 -7.38
N HIS A 152 1.73 2.12 -6.40
CA HIS A 152 1.36 1.13 -5.42
C HIS A 152 0.31 0.18 -6.00
N ASN A 153 0.70 -1.08 -6.25
CA ASN A 153 -0.19 -2.07 -6.87
C ASN A 153 -1.15 -2.72 -5.85
N GLN A 154 -2.09 -1.92 -5.34
CA GLN A 154 -3.09 -2.34 -4.36
C GLN A 154 -4.02 -3.44 -4.89
N ASP A 155 -4.49 -3.31 -6.13
CA ASP A 155 -5.44 -4.23 -6.76
C ASP A 155 -4.81 -5.57 -7.16
N LYS A 156 -3.52 -5.78 -6.83
CA LYS A 156 -2.73 -6.97 -7.23
C LYS A 156 -2.84 -7.24 -8.73
N ILE A 157 -2.84 -6.17 -9.51
CA ILE A 157 -2.90 -6.19 -10.97
C ILE A 157 -1.74 -7.05 -11.45
N LYS A 158 -2.07 -8.12 -12.16
CA LYS A 158 -1.08 -9.07 -12.66
C LYS A 158 -0.53 -8.59 -13.98
N PHE A 159 0.36 -7.60 -13.93
CA PHE A 159 1.05 -7.08 -15.12
C PHE A 159 1.79 -8.19 -15.89
N GLU A 160 2.17 -9.28 -15.23
CA GLU A 160 2.78 -10.48 -15.84
C GLU A 160 1.91 -11.16 -16.90
N LYS A 161 0.57 -10.96 -16.88
CA LYS A 161 -0.33 -11.47 -17.92
C LYS A 161 -0.18 -10.74 -19.25
N LEU A 162 0.48 -9.59 -19.23
CA LEU A 162 0.75 -8.83 -20.43
C LEU A 162 1.94 -9.46 -21.20
N PRO A 163 2.04 -9.22 -22.52
CA PRO A 163 3.12 -9.80 -23.33
C PRO A 163 4.51 -9.52 -22.72
N GLN A 164 5.37 -10.54 -22.64
CA GLN A 164 6.64 -10.58 -21.89
C GLN A 164 7.71 -9.50 -22.19
N PHE A 165 7.46 -8.57 -23.11
CA PHE A 165 8.43 -7.57 -23.58
C PHE A 165 7.93 -6.12 -23.42
N GLN A 166 7.27 -5.81 -22.29
CA GLN A 166 6.88 -4.44 -21.98
C GLN A 166 8.05 -3.68 -21.36
N GLN A 167 8.47 -2.59 -22.00
CA GLN A 167 9.54 -1.72 -21.51
C GLN A 167 9.00 -0.61 -20.61
N GLU A 168 7.71 -0.31 -20.76
CA GLU A 168 6.98 0.78 -20.15
C GLU A 168 6.33 0.42 -18.82
N ILE A 169 6.13 -0.88 -18.52
CA ILE A 169 5.65 -1.37 -17.23
C ILE A 169 6.71 -2.31 -16.66
N LYS A 170 7.20 -1.98 -15.48
CA LYS A 170 8.25 -2.72 -14.78
C LYS A 170 7.83 -2.97 -13.35
N ALA A 171 8.38 -4.02 -12.75
CA ALA A 171 8.43 -4.17 -11.31
C ALA A 171 9.88 -3.97 -10.86
N LEU A 172 10.10 -3.62 -9.59
CA LEU A 172 11.43 -3.74 -9.00
C LEU A 172 11.82 -5.23 -8.96
N ASP A 173 13.09 -5.54 -9.22
CA ASP A 173 13.56 -6.93 -9.29
C ASP A 173 13.34 -7.64 -7.94
N THR A 174 12.39 -8.58 -7.90
CA THR A 174 12.03 -9.29 -6.67
C THR A 174 13.02 -10.38 -6.30
N GLN A 175 14.02 -10.67 -7.15
CA GLN A 175 15.08 -11.60 -6.79
C GLN A 175 15.82 -11.11 -5.55
N LYS A 176 16.12 -12.07 -4.66
CA LYS A 176 16.88 -11.77 -3.46
C LYS A 176 18.26 -11.26 -3.86
N ILE A 177 18.57 -10.03 -3.47
CA ILE A 177 19.89 -9.43 -3.62
C ILE A 177 20.82 -10.09 -2.60
N PRO A 178 21.91 -10.75 -3.03
CA PRO A 178 22.91 -11.28 -2.12
C PRO A 178 23.55 -10.18 -1.27
N ASP A 179 24.01 -10.51 -0.06
CA ASP A 179 24.54 -9.52 0.90
C ASP A 179 25.73 -8.74 0.31
N GLU A 180 26.58 -9.41 -0.47
CA GLU A 180 27.73 -8.81 -1.17
C GLU A 180 27.35 -7.84 -2.31
N SER A 181 26.09 -7.87 -2.76
CA SER A 181 25.57 -7.08 -3.88
C SER A 181 24.55 -6.03 -3.42
N LEU A 182 24.40 -5.82 -2.11
CA LEU A 182 23.59 -4.74 -1.55
C LEU A 182 24.23 -3.38 -1.89
N PRO A 183 23.42 -2.32 -2.11
CA PRO A 183 23.95 -0.98 -2.38
C PRO A 183 24.59 -0.32 -1.14
N PHE A 184 24.54 -0.99 0.01
CA PHE A 184 25.10 -0.54 1.28
C PHE A 184 25.73 -1.72 2.03
N ALA A 185 26.70 -1.45 2.90
CA ALA A 185 27.25 -2.45 3.79
C ALA A 185 26.43 -2.52 5.09
N THR A 186 26.09 -3.73 5.54
CA THR A 186 25.37 -3.93 6.81
C THR A 186 26.38 -4.13 7.93
N ASN A 187 26.43 -3.18 8.88
CA ASN A 187 27.39 -3.21 9.99
C ASN A 187 26.88 -4.08 11.15
N SER A 188 25.63 -3.85 11.56
CA SER A 188 24.98 -4.59 12.65
C SER A 188 23.47 -4.38 12.62
N PHE A 189 22.71 -5.15 13.39
CA PHE A 189 21.26 -4.98 13.50
C PHE A 189 20.73 -5.41 14.87
N SER A 190 19.55 -4.90 15.21
CA SER A 190 18.68 -5.34 16.30
C SER A 190 17.36 -5.84 15.71
N LEU A 191 16.39 -6.21 16.56
CA LEU A 191 15.04 -6.61 16.10
C LEU A 191 14.26 -5.46 15.45
N PHE A 192 14.57 -4.21 15.80
CA PHE A 192 13.79 -3.03 15.41
C PHE A 192 14.59 -1.99 14.61
N GLY A 193 15.85 -2.31 14.27
CA GLY A 193 16.72 -1.34 13.60
C GLY A 193 17.96 -1.97 13.00
N ILE A 194 18.48 -1.36 11.94
CA ILE A 194 19.71 -1.76 11.25
C ILE A 194 20.72 -0.61 11.24
N LYS A 195 22.01 -0.94 11.32
CA LYS A 195 23.10 0.00 11.08
C LYS A 195 23.77 -0.33 9.76
N ILE A 196 23.84 0.64 8.87
CA ILE A 196 24.40 0.46 7.52
C ILE A 196 25.40 1.56 7.19
N PHE A 197 26.31 1.28 6.28
CA PHE A 197 27.22 2.24 5.68
C PHE A 197 26.84 2.43 4.21
N TYR A 198 26.47 3.66 3.84
CA TYR A 198 25.99 4.03 2.51
C TYR A 198 26.58 5.38 2.11
N GLN A 199 27.12 5.49 0.89
CA GLN A 199 27.72 6.73 0.35
C GLN A 199 28.65 7.46 1.33
N SER A 200 29.59 6.73 1.93
CA SER A 200 30.58 7.25 2.90
C SER A 200 30.02 7.76 4.23
N THR A 201 28.77 7.40 4.56
CA THR A 201 28.09 7.81 5.80
C THR A 201 27.55 6.59 6.54
N ASP A 202 27.70 6.57 7.86
CA ASP A 202 27.06 5.58 8.74
C ASP A 202 25.64 6.03 9.11
N TYR A 203 24.68 5.15 8.89
CA TYR A 203 23.28 5.37 9.24
C TYR A 203 22.82 4.36 10.29
N SER A 204 21.97 4.81 11.21
CA SER A 204 21.26 3.96 12.16
C SER A 204 19.77 4.10 11.89
N LEU A 205 19.22 3.12 11.17
CA LEU A 205 17.86 3.15 10.63
C LEU A 205 16.89 2.45 11.58
N PRO A 206 15.70 3.03 11.85
CA PRO A 206 14.63 2.40 12.63
C PRO A 206 13.87 1.34 11.80
N LEU A 207 14.61 0.48 11.10
CA LEU A 207 14.09 -0.53 10.19
C LEU A 207 14.59 -1.92 10.60
N PRO A 208 13.70 -2.90 10.83
CA PRO A 208 14.10 -4.28 11.06
C PRO A 208 14.86 -4.87 9.87
N LYS A 209 15.77 -5.81 10.15
CA LYS A 209 16.49 -6.56 9.09
C LYS A 209 15.53 -7.29 8.14
N LEU A 210 14.30 -7.57 8.57
CA LEU A 210 13.24 -8.13 7.73
C LEU A 210 13.05 -7.36 6.41
N PHE A 211 13.21 -6.03 6.43
CA PHE A 211 12.92 -5.15 5.29
C PHE A 211 14.18 -4.69 4.54
N ILE A 212 15.31 -5.37 4.74
CA ILE A 212 16.57 -5.02 4.07
C ILE A 212 16.48 -5.15 2.55
N GLN A 213 15.72 -6.11 2.05
CA GLN A 213 15.55 -6.36 0.62
C GLN A 213 14.70 -5.28 -0.06
N PRO A 214 13.49 -4.92 0.45
CA PRO A 214 12.77 -3.73 0.00
C PRO A 214 13.63 -2.46 -0.03
N LEU A 215 14.36 -2.17 1.06
CA LEU A 215 15.23 -1.00 1.13
C LEU A 215 16.31 -1.02 0.04
N ALA A 216 16.98 -2.16 -0.15
CA ALA A 216 18.01 -2.32 -1.16
C ALA A 216 17.47 -2.10 -2.59
N ARG A 217 16.25 -2.57 -2.89
CA ARG A 217 15.63 -2.39 -4.21
C ARG A 217 15.28 -0.93 -4.48
N VAL A 218 14.75 -0.22 -3.48
CA VAL A 218 14.45 1.22 -3.61
C VAL A 218 15.74 2.04 -3.81
N ILE A 219 16.81 1.72 -3.08
CA ILE A 219 18.11 2.40 -3.23
C ILE A 219 18.73 2.10 -4.60
N LYS A 220 18.72 0.83 -5.06
CA LYS A 220 19.21 0.49 -6.41
C LYS A 220 18.44 1.23 -7.50
N PHE A 221 17.10 1.27 -7.38
CA PHE A 221 16.26 2.05 -8.27
C PHE A 221 16.69 3.53 -8.28
N ALA A 222 16.96 4.12 -7.11
CA ALA A 222 17.45 5.48 -7.03
C ALA A 222 18.80 5.68 -7.74
N GLU A 223 19.75 4.76 -7.55
CA GLU A 223 21.07 4.80 -8.20
C GLU A 223 20.95 4.67 -9.72
N GLU A 224 20.17 3.71 -10.22
CA GLU A 224 19.93 3.45 -11.65
C GLU A 224 19.30 4.66 -12.37
N HIS A 225 18.48 5.42 -11.64
CA HIS A 225 17.75 6.58 -12.16
C HIS A 225 18.32 7.94 -11.70
N PHE A 226 19.51 7.95 -11.09
CA PHE A 226 20.20 9.15 -10.59
C PHE A 226 19.32 10.02 -9.67
N LEU A 227 18.51 9.36 -8.84
CA LEU A 227 17.70 9.98 -7.80
C LEU A 227 18.53 10.15 -6.53
N ASN A 228 18.20 11.18 -5.75
CA ASN A 228 18.86 11.42 -4.48
C ASN A 228 18.12 10.65 -3.38
N VAL A 229 18.87 9.99 -2.51
CA VAL A 229 18.35 9.25 -1.36
C VAL A 229 18.73 10.01 -0.09
N ASP A 230 17.76 10.21 0.80
CA ASP A 230 17.94 10.79 2.12
C ASP A 230 17.47 9.78 3.18
N LEU A 231 18.41 9.01 3.70
CA LEU A 231 18.13 7.95 4.67
C LEU A 231 17.84 8.49 6.08
N GLU A 232 18.12 9.77 6.37
CA GLU A 232 17.81 10.38 7.67
C GLU A 232 16.30 10.57 7.86
N LYS A 233 15.54 10.62 6.76
CA LYS A 233 14.07 10.74 6.75
C LYS A 233 13.34 9.43 7.00
N LEU A 234 14.06 8.31 7.10
CA LEU A 234 13.43 7.02 7.32
C LEU A 234 12.94 6.90 8.77
N GLU A 235 11.62 6.83 8.95
CA GLU A 235 10.95 6.73 10.25
C GLU A 235 10.56 5.30 10.62
N GLY A 236 10.68 4.35 9.68
CA GLY A 236 10.34 2.94 9.84
C GLY A 236 9.36 2.48 8.76
N ILE A 237 8.66 1.38 9.03
CA ILE A 237 7.57 0.88 8.17
C ILE A 237 6.31 0.73 9.01
N SER A 238 5.21 1.27 8.52
CA SER A 238 3.88 1.29 9.16
C SER A 238 3.41 -0.11 9.58
N SER A 239 3.67 -1.10 8.74
CA SER A 239 3.29 -2.49 8.97
C SER A 239 4.09 -3.17 10.10
N PHE A 240 5.22 -2.58 10.53
CA PHE A 240 6.05 -3.05 11.64
C PHE A 240 6.26 -1.96 12.69
N LYS A 241 5.18 -1.56 13.36
CA LYS A 241 5.25 -0.57 14.45
C LYS A 241 5.06 -1.26 15.81
N PRO A 242 6.12 -1.37 16.64
CA PRO A 242 6.02 -2.00 17.95
C PRO A 242 5.26 -1.11 18.94
N LEU A 243 4.30 -1.71 19.65
CA LEU A 243 3.61 -1.09 20.78
C LEU A 243 4.22 -1.58 22.09
N TYR A 244 4.69 -0.65 22.92
CA TYR A 244 5.30 -0.94 24.21
C TYR A 244 4.25 -0.77 25.31
N LEU A 245 3.97 -1.81 26.08
CA LEU A 245 2.99 -1.76 27.17
C LEU A 245 3.68 -1.95 28.52
N ASP A 246 3.34 -1.15 29.54
CA ASP A 246 3.76 -1.46 30.92
C ASP A 246 2.99 -2.69 31.47
N GLU A 247 3.32 -3.12 32.68
CA GLU A 247 2.63 -4.25 33.33
C GLU A 247 1.14 -3.99 33.62
N ARG A 248 0.71 -2.72 33.62
CA ARG A 248 -0.69 -2.31 33.79
C ARG A 248 -1.44 -2.21 32.45
N GLY A 249 -0.72 -2.30 31.33
CA GLY A 249 -1.30 -2.17 30.00
C GLY A 249 -1.24 -0.76 29.41
N PHE A 250 -0.55 0.19 30.03
CA PHE A 250 -0.44 1.54 29.49
C PHE A 250 0.69 1.64 28.46
N ILE A 251 0.43 2.39 27.39
CA ILE A 251 1.44 2.67 26.38
C ILE A 251 2.65 3.36 27.01
N SER A 252 3.81 2.79 26.75
CA SER A 252 5.10 3.17 27.32
C SER A 252 6.09 3.55 26.22
N LYS A 253 7.22 4.13 26.63
CA LYS A 253 8.31 4.45 25.71
C LYS A 253 9.12 3.20 25.36
N PRO A 254 9.74 3.16 24.16
CA PRO A 254 10.71 2.11 23.81
C PRO A 254 11.78 1.94 24.90
N GLY A 255 12.05 0.68 25.28
CA GLY A 255 13.04 0.34 26.30
C GLY A 255 12.60 0.52 27.76
N ALA A 256 11.42 1.09 28.03
CA ALA A 256 10.90 1.23 29.39
C ALA A 256 10.18 -0.03 29.91
N THR A 257 9.90 -0.99 29.04
CA THR A 257 9.16 -2.21 29.33
C THR A 257 9.72 -3.40 28.56
N ASN A 258 9.47 -4.59 29.10
CA ASN A 258 9.77 -5.86 28.44
C ASN A 258 8.58 -6.41 27.63
N LYS A 259 7.40 -5.78 27.68
CA LYS A 259 6.21 -6.20 26.93
C LYS A 259 6.08 -5.38 25.64
N VAL A 260 6.33 -6.02 24.52
CA VAL A 260 6.19 -5.44 23.18
C VAL A 260 5.14 -6.22 22.39
N VAL A 261 4.20 -5.51 21.78
CA VAL A 261 3.12 -6.06 20.96
C VAL A 261 3.30 -5.58 19.53
N LEU A 262 3.19 -6.50 18.58
CA LEU A 262 3.12 -6.21 17.14
C LEU A 262 1.80 -6.77 16.61
N THR A 263 1.06 -5.91 15.93
CA THR A 263 -0.25 -6.24 15.35
C THR A 263 -0.12 -6.41 13.84
N CYS A 264 -0.84 -7.35 13.27
CA CYS A 264 -0.88 -7.57 11.84
C CYS A 264 -2.26 -8.07 11.41
N VAL A 265 -2.79 -7.56 10.29
CA VAL A 265 -4.06 -8.03 9.71
C VAL A 265 -3.85 -8.93 8.50
N GLU A 266 -2.65 -8.93 7.92
CA GLU A 266 -2.30 -9.74 6.76
C GLU A 266 -1.56 -11.01 7.16
N ILE A 267 -2.10 -12.17 6.79
CA ILE A 267 -1.56 -13.46 7.24
C ILE A 267 -0.11 -13.69 6.77
N HIS A 268 0.22 -13.29 5.54
CA HIS A 268 1.57 -13.46 4.99
C HIS A 268 2.59 -12.64 5.76
N LEU A 269 2.24 -11.42 6.16
CA LEU A 269 3.10 -10.56 6.93
C LEU A 269 3.24 -11.05 8.39
N TYR A 270 2.15 -11.56 8.96
CA TYR A 270 2.18 -12.21 10.28
C TYR A 270 3.13 -13.43 10.29
N GLU A 271 3.10 -14.26 9.26
CA GLU A 271 4.04 -15.39 9.09
C GLU A 271 5.49 -14.93 8.96
N GLN A 272 5.74 -13.84 8.22
CA GLN A 272 7.07 -13.23 8.14
C GLN A 272 7.56 -12.73 9.49
N PHE A 273 6.68 -12.12 10.30
CA PHE A 273 7.04 -11.67 11.65
C PHE A 273 7.35 -12.85 12.55
N LEU A 274 6.54 -13.90 12.52
CA LEU A 274 6.77 -15.12 13.27
C LEU A 274 8.13 -15.74 12.92
N ALA A 275 8.46 -15.87 11.63
CA ALA A 275 9.74 -16.39 11.17
C ALA A 275 10.91 -15.49 11.64
N TYR A 276 10.75 -14.17 11.53
CA TYR A 276 11.76 -13.20 11.96
C TYR A 276 12.05 -13.29 13.46
N PHE A 277 11.02 -13.25 14.32
CA PHE A 277 11.20 -13.35 15.78
C PHE A 277 11.71 -14.73 16.20
N SER A 278 11.25 -15.81 15.57
CA SER A 278 11.76 -17.16 15.85
C SER A 278 13.26 -17.29 15.49
N MET A 279 13.71 -16.60 14.46
CA MET A 279 15.12 -16.61 14.04
C MET A 279 16.00 -15.74 14.94
N TYR A 280 15.58 -14.51 15.28
CA TYR A 280 16.43 -13.49 15.88
C TYR A 280 16.13 -13.16 17.35
N ALA A 281 14.99 -13.58 17.90
CA ALA A 281 14.57 -13.31 19.26
C ALA A 281 14.52 -14.57 20.15
N LYS A 282 15.40 -15.56 19.90
CA LYS A 282 15.43 -16.86 20.63
C LYS A 282 15.58 -16.77 22.14
N TRP A 283 16.13 -15.64 22.63
CA TRP A 283 16.32 -15.35 24.04
C TRP A 283 15.03 -14.87 24.73
N ALA A 284 14.00 -14.51 23.96
CA ALA A 284 12.79 -13.86 24.43
C ALA A 284 11.60 -14.83 24.42
N LYS A 285 10.67 -14.65 25.35
CA LYS A 285 9.39 -15.36 25.32
C LYS A 285 8.47 -14.74 24.26
N LEU A 286 8.28 -15.44 23.16
CA LEU A 286 7.34 -15.10 22.08
C LEU A 286 5.97 -15.73 22.36
N MET A 287 4.91 -14.93 22.28
CA MET A 287 3.52 -15.39 22.38
C MET A 287 2.72 -14.98 21.15
N LEU A 288 1.87 -15.88 20.67
CA LEU A 288 1.02 -15.66 19.52
C LEU A 288 -0.44 -15.50 19.96
N PHE A 289 -1.08 -14.42 19.55
CA PHE A 289 -2.50 -14.18 19.74
C PHE A 289 -3.19 -14.20 18.39
N ILE A 290 -4.10 -15.14 18.19
CA ILE A 290 -4.74 -15.37 16.89
C ILE A 290 -6.26 -15.58 17.06
N PRO A 291 -7.08 -15.26 16.04
CA PRO A 291 -8.48 -15.63 16.06
C PRO A 291 -8.62 -17.15 16.09
N LYS A 292 -9.60 -17.67 16.82
CA LYS A 292 -9.80 -19.11 17.04
C LYS A 292 -9.83 -19.95 15.75
N ILE A 293 -10.32 -19.40 14.65
CA ILE A 293 -10.35 -20.06 13.34
C ILE A 293 -8.97 -20.43 12.80
N TYR A 294 -7.90 -19.78 13.26
CA TYR A 294 -6.52 -20.03 12.82
C TYR A 294 -5.72 -20.92 13.80
N GLN A 295 -6.36 -21.48 14.84
CA GLN A 295 -5.68 -22.25 15.88
C GLN A 295 -4.81 -23.38 15.33
N GLU A 296 -5.39 -24.22 14.48
CA GLU A 296 -4.70 -25.39 13.92
C GLU A 296 -3.47 -25.01 13.09
N LEU A 297 -3.53 -23.85 12.42
CA LEU A 297 -2.45 -23.37 11.57
C LEU A 297 -1.21 -22.99 12.38
N PHE A 298 -1.38 -22.34 13.54
CA PHE A 298 -0.25 -21.74 14.26
C PHE A 298 0.21 -22.49 15.52
N THR A 299 -0.60 -23.41 16.04
CA THR A 299 -0.25 -24.23 17.23
C THR A 299 1.14 -24.90 17.14
N PRO A 300 1.64 -25.36 15.98
CA PRO A 300 2.95 -26.00 15.89
C PRO A 300 4.15 -25.07 16.14
N TYR A 301 4.00 -23.74 16.03
CA TYR A 301 5.14 -22.83 15.93
C TYR A 301 5.56 -22.15 17.24
N ALA A 302 4.62 -21.91 18.17
CA ALA A 302 4.91 -21.24 19.44
C ALA A 302 3.78 -21.42 20.47
N GLU A 303 3.90 -20.77 21.64
CA GLU A 303 2.80 -20.68 22.61
C GLU A 303 1.67 -19.80 22.04
N VAL A 304 0.55 -20.44 21.69
CA VAL A 304 -0.61 -19.79 21.08
C VAL A 304 -1.71 -19.55 22.11
N LYS A 305 -2.32 -18.36 22.05
CA LYS A 305 -3.58 -18.01 22.69
C LYS A 305 -4.58 -17.62 21.61
N THR A 306 -5.74 -18.25 21.64
CA THR A 306 -6.83 -17.95 20.72
C THR A 306 -7.82 -16.99 21.35
N TYR A 307 -8.51 -16.21 20.52
CA TYR A 307 -9.60 -15.34 20.95
C TYR A 307 -10.77 -15.37 19.95
N GLU A 308 -11.96 -15.05 20.44
CA GLU A 308 -13.19 -14.86 19.63
C GLU A 308 -13.59 -13.39 19.56
N THR A 309 -13.23 -12.59 20.56
CA THR A 309 -13.57 -11.15 20.64
C THR A 309 -12.35 -10.28 20.94
N LYS A 310 -12.44 -8.99 20.59
CA LYS A 310 -11.38 -8.00 20.87
C LYS A 310 -11.15 -7.80 22.38
N GLU A 311 -12.20 -7.78 23.19
CA GLU A 311 -12.08 -7.65 24.65
C GLU A 311 -11.36 -8.85 25.29
N GLU A 312 -11.63 -10.06 24.77
CA GLU A 312 -10.90 -11.26 25.18
C GLU A 312 -9.42 -11.14 24.81
N LEU A 313 -9.11 -10.74 23.57
CA LEU A 313 -7.73 -10.49 23.13
C LEU A 313 -7.02 -9.50 24.06
N PHE A 314 -7.61 -8.33 24.32
CA PHE A 314 -7.00 -7.31 25.18
C PHE A 314 -6.76 -7.85 26.60
N SER A 315 -7.71 -8.60 27.14
CA SER A 315 -7.56 -9.26 28.45
C SER A 315 -6.40 -10.26 28.45
N LEU A 316 -6.29 -11.07 27.40
CA LEU A 316 -5.20 -12.04 27.24
C LEU A 316 -3.83 -11.35 27.15
N VAL A 317 -3.71 -10.27 26.36
CA VAL A 317 -2.48 -9.47 26.24
C VAL A 317 -2.02 -8.94 27.61
N LEU A 318 -2.95 -8.52 28.48
CA LEU A 318 -2.60 -8.05 29.82
C LEU A 318 -2.17 -9.18 30.76
N MET A 319 -2.96 -10.27 30.81
CA MET A 319 -2.77 -11.35 31.78
C MET A 319 -1.55 -12.23 31.50
N GLN A 320 -1.16 -12.37 30.24
CA GLN A 320 -0.07 -13.26 29.87
C GLN A 320 1.30 -12.63 30.09
N LYS A 321 2.28 -13.50 30.41
CA LYS A 321 3.70 -13.14 30.48
C LYS A 321 4.37 -13.48 29.17
N TYR A 322 4.95 -12.47 28.52
CA TYR A 322 5.71 -12.57 27.29
C TYR A 322 6.68 -11.39 27.20
N ASN A 323 7.67 -11.50 26.32
CA ASN A 323 8.51 -10.39 25.89
C ASN A 323 7.97 -9.77 24.60
N PHE A 324 7.65 -10.63 23.64
CA PHE A 324 7.08 -10.24 22.36
C PHE A 324 5.75 -10.95 22.15
N ALA A 325 4.74 -10.19 21.75
CA ALA A 325 3.45 -10.68 21.33
C ALA A 325 3.24 -10.36 19.86
N LEU A 326 2.91 -11.37 19.06
CA LEU A 326 2.39 -11.17 17.71
C LEU A 326 0.88 -11.37 17.77
N VAL A 327 0.13 -10.37 17.31
CA VAL A 327 -1.32 -10.35 17.30
C VAL A 327 -1.80 -10.36 15.85
N PHE A 328 -2.59 -11.35 15.46
CA PHE A 328 -3.17 -11.45 14.13
C PHE A 328 -4.64 -11.02 14.13
N GLY A 329 -5.09 -10.19 13.19
CA GLY A 329 -6.52 -9.91 12.95
C GLY A 329 -7.11 -8.69 13.68
N VAL A 330 -6.27 -7.91 14.37
CA VAL A 330 -6.63 -6.60 14.94
C VAL A 330 -5.53 -5.61 14.58
N ASN A 331 -5.89 -4.39 14.17
CA ASN A 331 -4.92 -3.38 13.77
C ASN A 331 -4.29 -2.66 14.98
N LEU A 332 -3.25 -1.87 14.73
CA LEU A 332 -2.54 -1.16 15.81
C LEU A 332 -3.38 -0.05 16.46
N GLU A 333 -4.16 0.67 15.66
CA GLU A 333 -4.97 1.81 16.11
C GLU A 333 -5.95 1.39 17.21
N GLU A 334 -6.57 0.23 17.08
CA GLU A 334 -7.47 -0.32 18.11
C GLU A 334 -6.76 -0.62 19.43
N PHE A 335 -5.49 -1.06 19.38
CA PHE A 335 -4.68 -1.22 20.58
C PHE A 335 -4.30 0.15 21.17
N GLU A 336 -3.89 1.10 20.31
CA GLU A 336 -3.55 2.45 20.74
C GLU A 336 -4.76 3.10 21.44
N GLU A 337 -5.96 3.02 20.88
CA GLU A 337 -7.20 3.49 21.50
C GLU A 337 -7.48 2.82 22.84
N ARG A 338 -7.39 1.49 22.91
CA ARG A 338 -7.69 0.73 24.14
C ARG A 338 -6.73 1.05 25.29
N PHE A 339 -5.44 1.23 24.99
CA PHE A 339 -4.36 1.32 25.96
C PHE A 339 -3.82 2.75 26.18
N SER A 340 -4.34 3.75 25.45
CA SER A 340 -4.02 5.17 25.67
C SER A 340 -4.69 5.78 26.91
N ALA A 341 -5.75 5.16 27.43
CA ALA A 341 -6.47 5.67 28.59
C ALA A 341 -5.62 5.54 29.86
N LYS A 342 -4.84 6.56 30.20
CA LYS A 342 -4.27 6.68 31.56
C LYS A 342 -5.43 6.76 32.54
N GLU A 343 -5.60 5.76 33.39
CA GLU A 343 -6.29 6.03 34.65
C GLU A 343 -5.56 7.20 35.30
N LYS A 344 -6.31 8.22 35.74
CA LYS A 344 -5.77 9.26 36.61
C LYS A 344 -5.19 8.52 37.82
N GLU A 345 -3.87 8.44 37.91
CA GLU A 345 -3.21 8.02 39.14
C GLU A 345 -3.75 8.96 40.23
N GLN A 346 -4.63 8.46 41.10
CA GLN A 346 -4.88 9.11 42.38
C GLN A 346 -3.54 9.05 43.10
N ASN A 347 -2.90 10.21 43.22
CA ASN A 347 -1.66 10.30 43.95
C ASN A 347 -1.98 10.03 45.43
N LEU A 348 -1.03 9.48 46.17
CA LEU A 348 -1.17 9.23 47.62
C LEU A 348 -1.57 10.50 48.41
N PHE A 349 -1.34 11.68 47.83
CA PHE A 349 -1.75 12.98 48.35
C PHE A 349 -3.25 13.27 48.21
N ASP A 350 -3.93 12.71 47.22
CA ASP A 350 -5.37 12.88 47.02
C ASP A 350 -6.18 12.16 48.13
N LEU A 351 -5.62 11.11 48.73
CA LEU A 351 -6.20 10.37 49.88
C LEU A 351 -5.98 11.07 51.23
N LEU A 352 -4.98 11.97 51.34
CA LEU A 352 -4.68 12.67 52.59
C LEU A 352 -5.61 13.87 52.81
N ASP A 353 -6.18 14.45 51.75
CA ASP A 353 -7.12 15.57 51.85
C ASP A 353 -8.55 15.13 52.24
N GLU A 354 -8.93 13.86 52.01
CA GLU A 354 -10.25 13.34 52.45
C GLU A 354 -10.32 13.02 53.96
N THR A 355 -9.18 12.99 54.66
CA THR A 355 -9.15 12.73 56.12
C THR A 355 -9.18 13.99 56.99
N LYS A 356 -9.43 15.17 56.38
CA LYS A 356 -9.48 16.46 57.08
C LYS A 356 -10.84 17.18 57.07
N ASN A 357 -11.92 16.50 56.71
CA ASN A 357 -13.29 17.02 56.88
C ASN A 357 -14.05 16.35 58.01
#